data_AF-A0A7W0YD99-F1
#
_entry.id   AF-A0A7W0YD99-F1
#
_cell.length_a   1.000
_cell.length_b   1.000
_cell.length_c   1.000
_cell.angle_alpha   90.00
_cell.angle_beta   90.00
_cell.angle_gamma   90.00
#
_symmetry.space_group_name_H-M   'P 1'
#
loop_
_entity.id
_entity.type
_entity.pdbx_description
1 polymer ?
#
loop_
_entity_poly.entity_id
_entity_poly.type
_entity_poly.pdbx_seq_one_letter_code
_entity_poly.pdbx_strand_id
1 'polypeptide(L)'
;MHRPPQHFHFLGICGTAMGSVAAALRARGCSVTGSDEKVYPPMSDFLRAKGIMLTEPYRAENLPNDVDIVVIGNAIKRGNPEVEAVLNHKLYYLSLPEVLKEYFLRGRHNLVVTGTHGKTTTTALLTWILTVAEMEPGYVIGGLPRNLGQGALFNDSKYFVIEGDEYDSAFFDKRSKFIHYLPELLIVNNIEFDHADIFDDLAAVKLSFRRLLNIVPQNGMILLNGDDANCVEVARDCLAPIVEVGFSENCAERIRDMSHGTHGSYFSLGETAFELPLIGEFNVRNAAMAAAAARFYGVAPEIIQTALTSFEGIARRQEVRGEARGVTVIDDFGHHPTAIRETLSALRYRYPGHRLWAIFEPRSNT
;
A
#
# COMPACT_ATOMS: atom_id res chain seq x y z
N MET A 1 11.14 27.28 -22.13
CA MET A 1 10.12 26.67 -21.25
C MET A 1 9.55 25.48 -22.00
N HIS A 2 9.80 24.25 -21.55
CA HIS A 2 9.12 23.09 -22.13
C HIS A 2 7.65 23.13 -21.74
N ARG A 3 6.75 22.94 -22.71
CA ARG A 3 5.32 22.78 -22.45
C ARG A 3 5.12 21.61 -21.47
N PRO A 4 4.11 21.66 -20.57
CA PRO A 4 3.80 20.52 -19.73
C PRO A 4 3.46 19.32 -20.64
N PRO A 5 3.92 18.10 -20.30
CA PRO A 5 3.64 16.91 -21.09
C PRO A 5 2.13 16.67 -21.13
N GLN A 6 1.62 16.38 -22.33
CA GLN A 6 0.20 16.19 -22.60
C GLN A 6 -0.14 14.76 -23.00
N HIS A 7 0.82 13.96 -23.50
CA HIS A 7 0.59 12.59 -23.91
C HIS A 7 1.47 11.57 -23.15
N PHE A 8 0.81 10.67 -22.43
CA PHE A 8 1.41 9.53 -21.75
C PHE A 8 1.05 8.21 -22.46
N HIS A 9 2.04 7.34 -22.66
CA HIS A 9 1.83 5.99 -23.16
C HIS A 9 2.29 4.95 -22.13
N PHE A 10 1.42 4.04 -21.70
CA PHE A 10 1.72 3.05 -20.64
C PHE A 10 2.03 1.67 -21.22
N LEU A 11 3.13 1.05 -20.79
CA LEU A 11 3.50 -0.33 -21.11
C LEU A 11 3.17 -1.21 -19.91
N GLY A 12 2.26 -2.17 -20.07
CA GLY A 12 1.69 -2.95 -18.96
C GLY A 12 0.51 -2.23 -18.29
N ILE A 13 -0.30 -1.53 -19.08
CA ILE A 13 -1.36 -0.65 -18.59
C ILE A 13 -2.48 -1.40 -17.83
N CYS A 14 -2.66 -2.70 -18.06
CA CYS A 14 -3.71 -3.49 -17.40
C CYS A 14 -3.32 -3.96 -15.97
N GLY A 15 -2.12 -3.64 -15.48
CA GLY A 15 -1.81 -3.80 -14.06
C GLY A 15 -2.68 -2.87 -13.18
N THR A 16 -3.14 -3.33 -12.02
CA THR A 16 -4.09 -2.58 -11.17
C THR A 16 -3.66 -1.14 -10.86
N ALA A 17 -2.41 -0.96 -10.42
CA ALA A 17 -1.88 0.37 -10.12
C ALA A 17 -1.60 1.18 -11.39
N MET A 18 -1.10 0.52 -12.45
CA MET A 18 -0.85 1.15 -13.76
C MET A 18 -2.14 1.74 -14.33
N GLY A 19 -3.21 0.95 -14.38
CA GLY A 19 -4.50 1.35 -14.92
C GLY A 19 -5.14 2.48 -14.09
N SER A 20 -4.99 2.43 -12.76
CA SER A 20 -5.51 3.47 -11.86
C SER A 20 -4.79 4.81 -12.06
N VAL A 21 -3.46 4.81 -12.21
CA VAL A 21 -2.67 6.04 -12.51
C VAL A 21 -2.96 6.56 -13.92
N ALA A 22 -3.08 5.67 -14.91
CA ALA A 22 -3.47 6.03 -16.28
C ALA A 22 -4.84 6.72 -16.31
N ALA A 23 -5.84 6.16 -15.62
CA ALA A 23 -7.17 6.76 -15.46
C ALA A 23 -7.11 8.12 -14.75
N ALA A 24 -6.24 8.29 -13.75
CA ALA A 24 -6.09 9.54 -13.03
C ALA A 24 -5.43 10.64 -13.87
N LEU A 25 -4.40 10.31 -14.67
CA LEU A 25 -3.82 11.27 -15.63
C LEU A 25 -4.84 11.67 -16.68
N ARG A 26 -5.65 10.72 -17.17
CA ARG A 26 -6.74 10.98 -18.11
C ARG A 26 -7.78 11.94 -17.52
N ALA A 27 -8.16 11.74 -16.26
CA ALA A 27 -9.08 12.64 -15.54
C ALA A 27 -8.53 14.07 -15.38
N ARG A 28 -7.20 14.23 -15.35
CA ARG A 28 -6.52 15.54 -15.34
C ARG A 28 -6.35 16.16 -16.74
N GLY A 29 -6.97 15.59 -17.76
CA GLY A 29 -6.96 16.13 -19.12
C GLY A 29 -5.77 15.71 -19.97
N CYS A 30 -4.92 14.78 -19.50
CA CYS A 30 -3.86 14.23 -20.34
C CYS A 30 -4.45 13.29 -21.41
N SER A 31 -3.80 13.24 -22.57
CA SER A 31 -3.94 12.11 -23.49
C SER A 31 -3.24 10.91 -22.89
N VAL A 32 -3.93 9.77 -22.84
CA VAL A 32 -3.41 8.53 -22.28
C VAL A 32 -3.73 7.39 -23.22
N THR A 33 -2.69 6.67 -23.61
CA THR A 33 -2.74 5.43 -24.39
C THR A 33 -1.93 4.36 -23.67
N GLY A 34 -2.05 3.09 -24.05
CA GLY A 34 -1.15 2.07 -23.53
C GLY A 34 -1.37 0.69 -24.09
N SER A 35 -0.37 -0.15 -23.90
CA SER A 35 -0.32 -1.52 -24.38
C SER A 35 -0.27 -2.51 -23.23
N ASP A 36 -0.79 -3.70 -23.47
CA ASP A 36 -0.57 -4.87 -22.63
C ASP A 36 -0.37 -6.14 -23.48
N GLU A 37 0.15 -7.22 -22.87
CA GLU A 37 0.27 -8.52 -23.54
C GLU A 37 -1.12 -9.13 -23.78
N LYS A 38 -2.00 -8.96 -22.78
CA LYS A 38 -3.38 -9.44 -22.80
C LYS A 38 -4.30 -8.36 -22.24
N VAL A 39 -5.24 -7.88 -23.05
CA VAL A 39 -6.21 -6.86 -22.66
C VAL A 39 -7.55 -7.52 -22.37
N TYR A 40 -7.83 -7.82 -21.10
CA TYR A 40 -9.05 -8.50 -20.68
C TYR A 40 -9.74 -7.83 -19.48
N PRO A 41 -11.07 -8.02 -19.32
CA PRO A 41 -11.81 -7.50 -18.17
C PRO A 41 -11.31 -8.08 -16.83
N PRO A 42 -11.44 -7.36 -15.71
CA PRO A 42 -12.20 -6.12 -15.56
C PRO A 42 -11.41 -4.85 -15.89
N MET A 43 -10.08 -4.92 -15.98
CA MET A 43 -9.25 -3.72 -16.15
C MET A 43 -9.41 -3.06 -17.52
N SER A 44 -9.55 -3.85 -18.59
CA SER A 44 -9.75 -3.30 -19.93
C SER A 44 -11.04 -2.50 -20.04
N ASP A 45 -12.14 -3.00 -19.47
CA ASP A 45 -13.44 -2.34 -19.45
C ASP A 45 -13.39 -1.05 -18.62
N PHE A 46 -12.73 -1.09 -17.46
CA PHE A 46 -12.48 0.09 -16.64
C PHE A 46 -11.73 1.18 -17.42
N LEU A 47 -10.63 0.85 -18.09
CA LEU A 47 -9.82 1.81 -18.85
C LEU A 47 -10.56 2.37 -20.07
N ARG A 48 -11.27 1.51 -20.82
CA ARG A 48 -12.09 1.93 -21.97
C ARG A 48 -13.23 2.86 -21.53
N ALA A 49 -13.86 2.59 -20.39
CA ALA A 49 -14.88 3.48 -19.82
C ALA A 49 -14.33 4.87 -19.42
N LYS A 50 -13.02 4.99 -19.21
CA LYS A 50 -12.32 6.28 -19.01
C LYS A 50 -11.82 6.92 -20.31
N GLY A 51 -12.14 6.31 -21.47
CA GLY A 51 -11.73 6.81 -22.78
C GLY A 51 -10.24 6.67 -23.05
N ILE A 52 -9.60 5.62 -22.51
CA ILE A 52 -8.20 5.27 -22.75
C ILE A 52 -8.13 4.22 -23.86
N MET A 53 -7.28 4.46 -24.85
CA MET A 53 -7.03 3.52 -25.94
C MET A 53 -6.04 2.44 -25.49
N LEU A 54 -6.41 1.18 -25.73
CA LEU A 54 -5.61 0.00 -25.38
C LEU A 54 -5.17 -0.76 -26.63
N THR A 55 -3.90 -1.17 -26.67
CA THR A 55 -3.29 -1.93 -27.77
C THR A 55 -2.74 -3.27 -27.30
N GLU A 56 -2.85 -4.31 -28.14
CA GLU A 56 -2.28 -5.64 -27.91
C GLU A 56 -1.96 -6.36 -29.24
N PRO A 57 -0.93 -7.22 -29.31
CA PRO A 57 0.16 -7.36 -28.34
C PRO A 57 1.15 -6.19 -28.47
N TYR A 58 2.25 -6.22 -27.70
CA TYR A 58 3.30 -5.21 -27.79
C TYR A 58 3.94 -5.16 -29.18
N ARG A 59 3.99 -3.97 -29.77
CA ARG A 59 4.58 -3.71 -31.09
C ARG A 59 5.19 -2.31 -31.10
N ALA A 60 6.35 -2.15 -31.73
CA ALA A 60 7.04 -0.86 -31.79
C ALA A 60 6.12 0.26 -32.35
N GLU A 61 5.23 -0.09 -33.28
CA GLU A 61 4.28 0.81 -33.93
C GLU A 61 3.13 1.28 -33.01
N ASN A 62 2.95 0.66 -31.84
CA ASN A 62 1.95 1.10 -30.86
C ASN A 62 2.35 2.41 -30.18
N LEU A 63 3.65 2.76 -30.17
CA LEU A 63 4.15 4.01 -29.60
C LEU A 63 3.65 5.20 -30.43
N PRO A 64 2.91 6.14 -29.83
CA PRO A 64 2.46 7.34 -30.53
C PRO A 64 3.66 8.23 -30.92
N ASN A 65 3.64 8.78 -32.14
CA ASN A 65 4.70 9.68 -32.61
C ASN A 65 4.82 10.98 -31.79
N ASP A 66 3.73 11.38 -31.13
CA ASP A 66 3.62 12.59 -30.31
C ASP A 66 3.66 12.30 -28.80
N VAL A 67 4.11 11.12 -28.39
CA VAL A 67 4.23 10.76 -26.98
C VAL A 67 5.24 11.68 -26.29
N ASP A 68 4.85 12.29 -25.17
CA ASP A 68 5.77 13.10 -24.36
C ASP A 68 6.47 12.22 -23.31
N ILE A 69 5.75 11.25 -22.72
CA ILE A 69 6.27 10.35 -21.68
C ILE A 69 5.79 8.91 -21.89
N VAL A 70 6.73 7.96 -21.84
CA VAL A 70 6.42 6.54 -21.79
C VAL A 70 6.52 6.01 -20.36
N VAL A 71 5.45 5.42 -19.84
CA VAL A 71 5.38 4.87 -18.49
C VAL A 71 5.56 3.36 -18.54
N ILE A 72 6.64 2.85 -17.95
CA ILE A 72 7.00 1.43 -18.03
C ILE A 72 6.70 0.73 -16.71
N GLY A 73 5.81 -0.26 -16.74
CA GLY A 73 5.49 -1.08 -15.57
C GLY A 73 6.61 -2.05 -15.20
N ASN A 74 6.69 -2.44 -13.91
CA ASN A 74 7.74 -3.33 -13.40
C ASN A 74 7.77 -4.72 -14.08
N ALA A 75 6.63 -5.20 -14.56
CA ALA A 75 6.52 -6.48 -15.26
C ALA A 75 7.24 -6.46 -16.63
N ILE A 76 7.46 -5.28 -17.22
CA ILE A 76 8.01 -5.15 -18.56
C ILE A 76 9.54 -5.20 -18.52
N LYS A 77 10.14 -6.00 -19.41
CA LYS A 77 11.59 -6.28 -19.46
C LYS A 77 12.18 -5.93 -20.83
N ARG A 78 13.52 -5.95 -20.92
CA ARG A 78 14.26 -5.89 -22.19
C ARG A 78 13.83 -7.03 -23.13
N GLY A 79 13.87 -6.78 -24.43
CA GLY A 79 13.35 -7.66 -25.47
C GLY A 79 11.86 -7.45 -25.78
N ASN A 80 11.13 -6.69 -24.96
CA ASN A 80 9.79 -6.21 -25.33
C ASN A 80 9.91 -5.22 -26.51
N PRO A 81 9.14 -5.40 -27.62
CA PRO A 81 9.27 -4.55 -28.81
C PRO A 81 9.09 -3.05 -28.56
N GLU A 82 8.18 -2.66 -27.68
CA GLU A 82 7.95 -1.25 -27.33
C GLU A 82 9.06 -0.70 -26.45
N VAL A 83 9.58 -1.48 -25.49
CA VAL A 83 10.75 -1.08 -24.70
C VAL A 83 11.96 -0.86 -25.59
N GLU A 84 12.26 -1.77 -26.52
CA GLU A 84 13.40 -1.60 -27.41
C GLU A 84 13.21 -0.38 -28.33
N ALA A 85 11.99 -0.10 -28.80
CA ALA A 85 11.70 1.12 -29.55
C ALA A 85 11.91 2.40 -28.72
N VAL A 86 11.41 2.43 -27.47
CA VAL A 86 11.65 3.54 -26.52
C VAL A 86 13.15 3.83 -26.37
N LEU A 87 13.94 2.78 -26.16
CA LEU A 87 15.39 2.90 -25.95
C LEU A 87 16.13 3.32 -27.23
N ASN A 88 15.79 2.73 -28.38
CA ASN A 88 16.40 3.03 -29.67
C ASN A 88 16.18 4.49 -30.09
N HIS A 89 14.98 5.02 -29.81
CA HIS A 89 14.62 6.40 -30.11
C HIS A 89 14.95 7.38 -28.97
N LYS A 90 15.49 6.90 -27.84
CA LYS A 90 15.81 7.69 -26.65
C LYS A 90 14.62 8.54 -26.19
N LEU A 91 13.42 7.97 -26.24
CA LEU A 91 12.21 8.63 -25.76
C LEU A 91 12.32 8.86 -24.25
N TYR A 92 11.64 9.89 -23.74
CA TYR A 92 11.58 10.12 -22.30
C TYR A 92 10.66 9.08 -21.65
N TYR A 93 11.18 8.33 -20.70
CA TYR A 93 10.43 7.29 -20.01
C TYR A 93 10.60 7.37 -18.50
N LEU A 94 9.56 6.93 -17.79
CA LEU A 94 9.49 6.88 -16.33
C LEU A 94 8.91 5.54 -15.88
N SER A 95 9.27 5.11 -14.68
CA SER A 95 8.57 4.03 -13.99
C SER A 95 7.25 4.54 -13.39
N LEU A 96 6.32 3.63 -13.08
CA LEU A 96 5.09 3.99 -12.36
C LEU A 96 5.32 4.81 -11.08
N PRO A 97 6.22 4.42 -10.15
CA PRO A 97 6.45 5.19 -8.93
C PRO A 97 7.05 6.58 -9.20
N GLU A 98 7.81 6.77 -10.28
CA GLU A 98 8.28 8.10 -10.69
C GLU A 98 7.13 8.98 -11.20
N VAL A 99 6.17 8.40 -11.95
CA VAL A 99 4.95 9.12 -12.33
C VAL A 99 4.12 9.51 -11.10
N LEU A 100 3.96 8.60 -10.13
CA LEU A 100 3.30 8.93 -8.86
C LEU A 100 4.02 10.09 -8.16
N LYS A 101 5.33 10.00 -8.02
CA LYS A 101 6.17 11.04 -7.41
C LYS A 101 5.96 12.41 -8.03
N GLU A 102 6.13 12.51 -9.34
CA GLU A 102 6.17 13.81 -10.03
C GLU A 102 4.78 14.42 -10.24
N TYR A 103 3.75 13.59 -10.48
CA TYR A 103 2.42 14.09 -10.85
C TYR A 103 1.41 14.06 -9.70
N PHE A 104 1.59 13.20 -8.69
CA PHE A 104 0.57 12.99 -7.66
C PHE A 104 1.05 13.28 -6.25
N LEU A 105 2.32 13.06 -5.93
CA LEU A 105 2.83 13.15 -4.55
C LEU A 105 3.61 14.43 -4.26
N ARG A 106 4.23 15.05 -5.28
CA ARG A 106 5.01 16.28 -5.12
C ARG A 106 4.18 17.40 -4.51
N GLY A 107 4.68 18.01 -3.43
CA GLY A 107 4.03 19.14 -2.75
C GLY A 107 2.87 18.77 -1.82
N ARG A 108 2.64 17.46 -1.58
CA ARG A 108 1.63 16.95 -0.66
C ARG A 108 2.23 16.42 0.63
N HIS A 109 1.39 16.23 1.62
CA HIS A 109 1.70 15.45 2.80
C HIS A 109 1.45 13.98 2.46
N ASN A 110 2.51 13.24 2.15
CA ASN A 110 2.42 11.83 1.82
C ASN A 110 2.59 10.99 3.08
N LEU A 111 1.56 10.21 3.40
CA LEU A 111 1.52 9.26 4.51
C LEU A 111 1.81 7.88 3.93
N VAL A 112 3.06 7.44 4.05
CA VAL A 112 3.54 6.20 3.43
C VAL A 112 3.54 5.08 4.45
N VAL A 113 2.86 3.98 4.16
CA VAL A 113 2.71 2.83 5.06
C VAL A 113 3.55 1.66 4.58
N THR A 114 4.54 1.26 5.36
CA THR A 114 5.53 0.24 4.99
C THR A 114 5.65 -0.87 6.01
N GLY A 115 6.35 -1.93 5.62
CA GLY A 115 6.64 -3.11 6.43
C GLY A 115 6.38 -4.39 5.64
N THR A 116 6.93 -5.52 6.07
CA THR A 116 6.72 -6.80 5.36
C THR A 116 5.24 -7.21 5.39
N HIS A 117 4.55 -6.97 6.52
CA HIS A 117 3.16 -7.34 6.75
C HIS A 117 2.32 -6.16 7.24
N GLY A 118 0.99 -6.26 7.06
CA GLY A 118 0.02 -5.30 7.60
C GLY A 118 -0.09 -3.97 6.84
N LYS A 119 0.68 -3.78 5.77
CA LYS A 119 0.67 -2.53 4.97
C LYS A 119 -0.72 -2.17 4.48
N THR A 120 -1.37 -3.07 3.73
CA THR A 120 -2.72 -2.85 3.18
C THR A 120 -3.73 -2.51 4.27
N THR A 121 -3.70 -3.24 5.40
CA THR A 121 -4.63 -3.02 6.52
C THR A 121 -4.42 -1.68 7.19
N THR A 122 -3.17 -1.34 7.48
CA THR A 122 -2.83 -0.06 8.12
C THR A 122 -3.12 1.12 7.20
N THR A 123 -2.83 1.00 5.90
CA THR A 123 -3.14 2.02 4.89
C THR A 123 -4.65 2.25 4.81
N ALA A 124 -5.45 1.19 4.77
CA ALA A 124 -6.91 1.29 4.70
C ALA A 124 -7.52 1.90 5.98
N LEU A 125 -7.05 1.51 7.16
CA LEU A 125 -7.49 2.08 8.43
C LEU A 125 -7.16 3.57 8.50
N LEU A 126 -5.93 3.96 8.16
CA LEU A 126 -5.51 5.36 8.15
C LEU A 126 -6.32 6.19 7.17
N THR A 127 -6.52 5.70 5.93
CA THR A 127 -7.36 6.38 4.95
C THR A 127 -8.79 6.54 5.47
N TRP A 128 -9.37 5.49 6.07
CA TRP A 128 -10.72 5.56 6.61
C TRP A 128 -10.85 6.55 7.76
N ILE A 129 -9.90 6.58 8.69
CA ILE A 129 -9.86 7.57 9.77
C ILE A 129 -9.84 9.00 9.21
N LEU A 130 -8.99 9.27 8.23
CA LEU A 130 -8.89 10.60 7.60
C LEU A 130 -10.15 10.95 6.78
N THR A 131 -10.81 9.97 6.17
CA THR A 131 -12.10 10.17 5.49
C THR A 131 -13.20 10.54 6.49
N VAL A 132 -13.33 9.81 7.60
CA VAL A 132 -14.31 10.12 8.66
C VAL A 132 -14.01 11.47 9.34
N ALA A 133 -12.74 11.87 9.37
CA ALA A 133 -12.30 13.20 9.81
C ALA A 133 -12.52 14.32 8.76
N GLU A 134 -13.18 14.02 7.64
CA GLU A 134 -13.47 14.96 6.54
C GLU A 134 -12.21 15.59 5.92
N MET A 135 -11.06 14.91 5.99
CA MET A 135 -9.79 15.37 5.41
C MET A 135 -9.60 14.95 3.94
N GLU A 136 -10.50 14.09 3.44
CA GLU A 136 -10.62 13.68 2.03
C GLU A 136 -9.27 13.27 1.38
N PRO A 137 -8.49 12.35 1.97
CA PRO A 137 -7.17 12.00 1.43
C PRO A 137 -7.28 11.39 0.02
N GLY A 138 -6.33 11.70 -0.86
CA GLY A 138 -6.02 10.82 -1.98
C GLY A 138 -5.38 9.54 -1.46
N TYR A 139 -5.51 8.42 -2.18
CA TYR A 139 -4.90 7.17 -1.72
C TYR A 139 -4.60 6.16 -2.82
N VAL A 140 -3.65 5.26 -2.53
CA VAL A 140 -3.39 4.02 -3.28
C VAL A 140 -3.17 2.88 -2.29
N ILE A 141 -4.06 1.89 -2.32
CA ILE A 141 -4.12 0.75 -1.41
C ILE A 141 -4.04 -0.52 -2.25
N GLY A 142 -3.19 -1.48 -1.88
CA GLY A 142 -2.99 -2.73 -2.63
C GLY A 142 -4.19 -3.70 -2.61
N GLY A 143 -5.21 -3.41 -1.81
CA GLY A 143 -6.44 -4.18 -1.68
C GLY A 143 -7.70 -3.34 -1.95
N LEU A 144 -8.86 -3.92 -1.67
CA LEU A 144 -10.16 -3.26 -1.81
C LEU A 144 -10.81 -3.08 -0.41
N PRO A 145 -10.61 -1.92 0.24
CA PRO A 145 -11.30 -1.58 1.49
C PRO A 145 -12.80 -1.44 1.23
N ARG A 146 -13.61 -2.10 2.06
CA ARG A 146 -15.08 -2.13 1.87
C ARG A 146 -15.70 -0.75 2.02
N ASN A 147 -15.27 0.01 3.04
CA ASN A 147 -15.75 1.38 3.29
C ASN A 147 -15.48 2.36 2.14
N LEU A 148 -14.43 2.14 1.34
CA LEU A 148 -14.01 3.06 0.28
C LEU A 148 -14.52 2.67 -1.12
N GLY A 149 -14.90 1.41 -1.32
CA GLY A 149 -15.43 0.88 -2.59
C GLY A 149 -14.42 0.79 -3.75
N GLN A 150 -13.22 1.37 -3.62
CA GLN A 150 -12.15 1.34 -4.61
C GLN A 150 -10.76 1.32 -3.94
N GLY A 151 -9.75 0.78 -4.64
CA GLY A 151 -8.38 0.67 -4.12
C GLY A 151 -7.52 1.92 -4.32
N ALA A 152 -7.93 2.85 -5.18
CA ALA A 152 -7.19 4.08 -5.41
C ALA A 152 -8.13 5.26 -5.69
N LEU A 153 -7.82 6.43 -5.15
CA LEU A 153 -8.50 7.68 -5.42
C LEU A 153 -7.46 8.78 -5.59
N PHE A 154 -7.51 9.49 -6.71
CA PHE A 154 -6.65 10.62 -6.97
C PHE A 154 -7.49 11.90 -6.99
N ASN A 155 -7.27 12.76 -6.01
CA ASN A 155 -7.92 14.05 -5.85
C ASN A 155 -6.87 15.15 -5.61
N ASP A 156 -7.29 16.37 -5.30
CA ASP A 156 -6.40 17.51 -5.03
C ASP A 156 -6.20 17.80 -3.54
N SER A 157 -6.56 16.84 -2.67
CA SER A 157 -6.28 16.96 -1.24
C SER A 157 -4.79 17.09 -0.98
N LYS A 158 -4.48 17.85 0.07
CA LYS A 158 -3.13 17.99 0.62
C LYS A 158 -2.59 16.66 1.15
N TYR A 159 -3.47 15.75 1.57
CA TYR A 159 -3.09 14.46 2.15
C TYR A 159 -3.14 13.36 1.11
N PHE A 160 -2.11 12.52 1.10
CA PHE A 160 -2.07 11.34 0.24
C PHE A 160 -1.60 10.12 1.04
N VAL A 161 -2.43 9.08 1.14
CA VAL A 161 -2.11 7.84 1.89
C VAL A 161 -1.74 6.73 0.91
N ILE A 162 -0.55 6.17 1.02
CA ILE A 162 -0.05 5.20 0.05
C ILE A 162 0.63 3.99 0.69
N GLU A 163 0.30 2.81 0.19
CA GLU A 163 0.98 1.57 0.53
C GLU A 163 2.40 1.56 -0.06
N GLY A 164 3.43 1.46 0.80
CA GLY A 164 4.82 1.39 0.41
C GLY A 164 5.24 -0.02 0.01
N ASP A 165 5.27 -0.25 -1.29
CA ASP A 165 5.67 -1.51 -1.92
C ASP A 165 7.20 -1.62 -2.04
N GLU A 166 7.75 -2.68 -1.46
CA GLU A 166 9.17 -3.02 -1.43
C GLU A 166 9.69 -3.62 -2.74
N TYR A 167 8.81 -4.03 -3.67
CA TYR A 167 9.24 -4.53 -4.99
C TYR A 167 9.97 -3.49 -5.82
N ASP A 168 10.81 -3.96 -6.74
CA ASP A 168 11.47 -3.14 -7.77
C ASP A 168 10.49 -2.21 -8.52
N SER A 169 11.00 -1.05 -8.92
CA SER A 169 10.25 -0.03 -9.64
C SER A 169 10.10 -0.35 -11.13
N ALA A 170 11.17 -0.75 -11.79
CA ALA A 170 11.21 -1.14 -13.20
C ALA A 170 12.48 -1.95 -13.53
N PHE A 171 12.62 -2.43 -14.77
CA PHE A 171 13.85 -3.12 -15.19
C PHE A 171 15.10 -2.23 -15.09
N PHE A 172 14.94 -0.90 -15.17
CA PHE A 172 16.02 0.09 -15.09
C PHE A 172 16.15 0.76 -13.70
N ASP A 173 15.24 0.49 -12.77
CA ASP A 173 15.32 0.97 -11.39
C ASP A 173 14.98 -0.15 -10.41
N LYS A 174 16.05 -0.72 -9.83
CA LYS A 174 16.05 -1.85 -8.89
C LYS A 174 15.88 -1.45 -7.43
N ARG A 175 15.45 -0.22 -7.19
CA ARG A 175 15.07 0.24 -5.85
C ARG A 175 13.58 -0.02 -5.64
N SER A 176 13.24 -0.32 -4.40
CA SER A 176 11.85 -0.45 -3.93
C SER A 176 11.02 0.78 -4.30
N LYS A 177 9.77 0.57 -4.74
CA LYS A 177 8.88 1.66 -5.22
C LYS A 177 8.73 2.79 -4.21
N PHE A 178 8.68 2.45 -2.93
CA PHE A 178 8.49 3.43 -1.85
C PHE A 178 9.55 4.55 -1.81
N ILE A 179 10.73 4.36 -2.42
CA ILE A 179 11.77 5.40 -2.44
C ILE A 179 11.33 6.66 -3.19
N HIS A 180 10.30 6.51 -4.03
CA HIS A 180 9.74 7.59 -4.82
C HIS A 180 8.58 8.30 -4.12
N TYR A 181 8.11 7.82 -2.96
CA TYR A 181 6.82 8.26 -2.40
C TYR A 181 6.87 9.54 -1.55
N LEU A 182 8.05 10.16 -1.40
CA LEU A 182 8.24 11.46 -0.74
C LEU A 182 7.51 11.56 0.62
N PRO A 183 7.77 10.65 1.57
CA PRO A 183 7.04 10.61 2.83
C PRO A 183 7.21 11.90 3.63
N GLU A 184 6.10 12.48 4.08
CA GLU A 184 6.09 13.44 5.19
C GLU A 184 5.87 12.70 6.51
N LEU A 185 5.00 11.70 6.49
CA LEU A 185 4.84 10.72 7.57
C LEU A 185 5.12 9.32 7.04
N LEU A 186 5.99 8.59 7.71
CA LEU A 186 6.35 7.21 7.37
C LEU A 186 5.91 6.27 8.50
N ILE A 187 5.10 5.28 8.18
CA ILE A 187 4.78 4.16 9.06
C ILE A 187 5.66 2.97 8.68
N VAL A 188 6.32 2.35 9.67
CA VAL A 188 7.11 1.12 9.51
C VAL A 188 6.59 0.05 10.46
N ASN A 189 5.80 -0.88 9.94
CA ASN A 189 5.08 -1.87 10.75
C ASN A 189 5.95 -3.02 11.26
N ASN A 190 6.83 -3.57 10.43
CA ASN A 190 7.71 -4.71 10.74
C ASN A 190 8.71 -4.90 9.60
N ILE A 191 9.84 -5.55 9.87
CA ILE A 191 10.84 -5.89 8.86
C ILE A 191 11.26 -7.35 9.03
N GLU A 192 10.76 -8.19 8.14
CA GLU A 192 11.11 -9.61 8.01
C GLU A 192 11.66 -9.90 6.60
N PHE A 193 12.39 -11.01 6.47
CA PHE A 193 12.83 -11.49 5.16
C PHE A 193 11.65 -12.07 4.39
N ASP A 194 11.31 -11.44 3.27
CA ASP A 194 10.28 -11.85 2.31
C ASP A 194 10.75 -11.44 0.91
N HIS A 195 10.00 -11.81 -0.12
CA HIS A 195 10.31 -11.47 -1.52
C HIS A 195 11.73 -11.89 -1.92
N ALA A 196 12.06 -13.15 -1.65
CA ALA A 196 13.36 -13.76 -1.95
C ALA A 196 13.70 -13.79 -3.45
N ASP A 197 12.77 -13.40 -4.33
CA ASP A 197 12.97 -13.19 -5.76
C ASP A 197 13.67 -11.86 -6.10
N ILE A 198 13.67 -10.89 -5.16
CA ILE A 198 14.29 -9.56 -5.34
C ILE A 198 15.24 -9.17 -4.21
N PHE A 199 15.16 -9.83 -3.05
CA PHE A 199 16.09 -9.61 -1.94
C PHE A 199 16.89 -10.88 -1.65
N ASP A 200 18.22 -10.75 -1.62
CA ASP A 200 19.12 -11.88 -1.33
C ASP A 200 18.99 -12.35 0.12
N ASP A 201 18.78 -11.42 1.05
CA ASP A 201 18.70 -11.67 2.48
C ASP A 201 17.99 -10.52 3.25
N LEU A 202 17.88 -10.68 4.57
CA LEU A 202 17.34 -9.65 5.46
C LEU A 202 18.16 -8.36 5.45
N ALA A 203 19.48 -8.42 5.20
CA ALA A 203 20.32 -7.22 5.17
C ALA A 203 19.99 -6.35 3.95
N ALA A 204 19.66 -6.97 2.81
CA ALA A 204 19.17 -6.28 1.62
C ALA A 204 17.82 -5.58 1.88
N VAL A 205 16.89 -6.25 2.57
CA VAL A 205 15.61 -5.63 3.00
C VAL A 205 15.89 -4.43 3.91
N LYS A 206 16.69 -4.61 4.96
CA LYS A 206 17.08 -3.53 5.89
C LYS A 206 17.73 -2.34 5.17
N LEU A 207 18.57 -2.59 4.18
CA LEU A 207 19.18 -1.52 3.37
C LEU A 207 18.12 -0.72 2.61
N SER A 208 17.09 -1.37 2.06
CA SER A 208 15.99 -0.68 1.38
C SER A 208 15.22 0.23 2.34
N PHE A 209 14.90 -0.26 3.55
CA PHE A 209 14.28 0.57 4.59
C PHE A 209 15.16 1.72 5.04
N ARG A 210 16.47 1.52 5.26
CA ARG A 210 17.42 2.61 5.58
C ARG A 210 17.41 3.71 4.53
N ARG A 211 17.35 3.35 3.23
CA ARG A 211 17.24 4.32 2.14
C ARG A 211 15.92 5.11 2.20
N LEU A 212 14.81 4.46 2.54
CA LEU A 212 13.52 5.12 2.74
C LEU A 212 13.53 6.08 3.94
N LEU A 213 14.03 5.63 5.09
CA LEU A 213 14.15 6.44 6.30
C LEU A 213 14.98 7.71 6.05
N ASN A 214 16.03 7.62 5.24
CA ASN A 214 16.90 8.74 4.89
C ASN A 214 16.23 9.85 4.05
N ILE A 215 15.09 9.58 3.42
CA ILE A 215 14.37 10.59 2.61
C ILE A 215 13.19 11.21 3.35
N VAL A 216 12.91 10.78 4.58
CA VAL A 216 11.93 11.43 5.45
C VAL A 216 12.51 12.77 5.90
N PRO A 217 11.79 13.90 5.74
CA PRO A 217 12.33 15.21 6.09
C PRO A 217 12.38 15.40 7.61
N GLN A 218 13.27 16.28 8.08
CA GLN A 218 13.42 16.59 9.52
C GLN A 218 12.17 17.22 10.14
N ASN A 219 11.30 17.82 9.33
CA ASN A 219 9.99 18.35 9.74
C ASN A 219 8.85 17.33 9.57
N GLY A 220 9.17 16.10 9.15
CA GLY A 220 8.24 14.99 9.05
C GLY A 220 8.17 14.15 10.32
N MET A 221 7.69 12.92 10.20
CA MET A 221 7.55 11.98 11.32
C MET A 221 7.70 10.53 10.86
N ILE A 222 8.34 9.71 11.70
CA ILE A 222 8.37 8.25 11.54
C ILE A 222 7.62 7.62 12.70
N LEU A 223 6.58 6.85 12.38
CA LEU A 223 5.93 5.93 13.31
C LEU A 223 6.52 4.55 13.12
N LEU A 224 7.17 4.04 14.15
CA LEU A 224 7.97 2.82 14.08
C LEU A 224 7.39 1.78 15.03
N ASN A 225 7.28 0.53 14.59
CA ASN A 225 6.98 -0.56 15.52
C ASN A 225 8.15 -0.77 16.49
N GLY A 226 7.99 -0.36 17.75
CA GLY A 226 9.02 -0.47 18.79
C GLY A 226 9.20 -1.89 19.33
N ASP A 227 8.29 -2.82 19.01
CA ASP A 227 8.41 -4.23 19.37
C ASP A 227 9.28 -5.02 18.38
N ASP A 228 9.52 -4.47 17.18
CA ASP A 228 10.31 -5.12 16.13
C ASP A 228 11.77 -4.64 16.18
N ALA A 229 12.68 -5.57 16.51
CA ALA A 229 14.10 -5.26 16.66
C ALA A 229 14.75 -4.80 15.34
N ASN A 230 14.28 -5.27 14.18
CA ASN A 230 14.79 -4.86 12.88
C ASN A 230 14.35 -3.44 12.55
N CYS A 231 13.11 -3.07 12.86
CA CYS A 231 12.60 -1.71 12.79
C CYS A 231 13.45 -0.75 13.62
N VAL A 232 13.68 -1.07 14.90
CA VAL A 232 14.51 -0.26 15.80
C VAL A 232 15.96 -0.15 15.28
N GLU A 233 16.53 -1.24 14.74
CA GLU A 233 17.88 -1.23 14.19
C GLU A 233 18.02 -0.31 12.96
N VAL A 234 17.08 -0.36 12.00
CA VAL A 234 17.19 0.44 10.77
C VAL A 234 17.02 1.93 11.02
N ALA A 235 16.32 2.31 12.09
CA ALA A 235 15.97 3.69 12.40
C ALA A 235 17.03 4.45 13.22
N ARG A 236 18.07 3.77 13.76
CA ARG A 236 19.03 4.35 14.73
C ARG A 236 19.69 5.67 14.30
N ASP A 237 19.99 5.81 13.00
CA ASP A 237 20.70 6.98 12.45
C ASP A 237 19.76 7.94 11.69
N CYS A 238 18.45 7.80 11.87
CA CYS A 238 17.50 8.66 11.18
C CYS A 238 17.53 10.10 11.72
N LEU A 239 17.38 11.06 10.82
CA LEU A 239 17.37 12.48 11.15
C LEU A 239 15.97 13.04 11.41
N ALA A 240 14.93 12.32 10.98
CA ALA A 240 13.55 12.70 11.23
C ALA A 240 13.13 12.27 12.65
N PRO A 241 12.18 13.00 13.28
CA PRO A 241 11.56 12.57 14.53
C PRO A 241 10.97 11.16 14.41
N ILE A 242 11.19 10.34 15.43
CA ILE A 242 10.66 8.96 15.54
C ILE A 242 9.74 8.88 16.76
N VAL A 243 8.61 8.19 16.59
CA VAL A 243 7.71 7.78 17.67
C VAL A 243 7.51 6.27 17.58
N GLU A 244 7.98 5.56 18.60
CA GLU A 244 7.76 4.13 18.74
C GLU A 244 6.33 3.83 19.20
N VAL A 245 5.67 2.92 18.47
CA VAL A 245 4.34 2.41 18.76
C VAL A 245 4.45 0.90 18.98
N GLY A 246 3.84 0.37 20.03
CA GLY A 246 3.90 -1.08 20.31
C GLY A 246 3.50 -1.43 21.74
N PHE A 247 3.62 -2.71 22.11
CA PHE A 247 3.27 -3.20 23.44
C PHE A 247 4.38 -2.99 24.48
N SER A 248 5.62 -2.90 24.02
CA SER A 248 6.82 -2.69 24.84
C SER A 248 6.70 -1.43 25.71
N GLU A 249 7.30 -1.48 26.89
CA GLU A 249 7.30 -0.35 27.83
C GLU A 249 8.11 0.85 27.34
N ASN A 250 9.01 0.61 26.38
CA ASN A 250 9.84 1.65 25.77
C ASN A 250 9.14 2.40 24.62
N CYS A 251 7.94 1.96 24.21
CA CYS A 251 7.19 2.64 23.17
C CYS A 251 6.56 3.92 23.71
N ALA A 252 6.79 5.05 23.03
CA ALA A 252 6.19 6.33 23.36
C ALA A 252 4.65 6.28 23.24
N GLU A 253 4.14 5.62 22.21
CA GLU A 253 2.72 5.34 22.00
C GLU A 253 2.45 3.86 22.32
N ARG A 254 2.32 3.57 23.62
CA ARG A 254 2.19 2.20 24.12
C ARG A 254 0.77 1.64 23.96
N ILE A 255 0.68 0.43 23.43
CA ILE A 255 -0.52 -0.40 23.40
C ILE A 255 -0.67 -1.13 24.74
N ARG A 256 -1.83 -0.98 25.39
CA ARG A 256 -2.16 -1.58 26.70
C ARG A 256 -3.54 -2.21 26.68
N ASP A 257 -3.84 -2.97 27.73
CA ASP A 257 -5.18 -3.49 28.04
C ASP A 257 -5.85 -4.25 26.88
N MET A 258 -5.03 -4.92 26.04
CA MET A 258 -5.55 -5.64 24.89
C MET A 258 -6.44 -6.80 25.36
N SER A 259 -7.65 -6.86 24.81
CA SER A 259 -8.56 -7.98 25.00
C SER A 259 -9.36 -8.24 23.73
N HIS A 260 -9.97 -9.42 23.65
CA HIS A 260 -10.86 -9.79 22.56
C HIS A 260 -12.28 -9.97 23.12
N GLY A 261 -13.25 -9.36 22.47
CA GLY A 261 -14.67 -9.60 22.73
C GLY A 261 -15.39 -10.24 21.54
N THR A 262 -16.70 -10.36 21.66
CA THR A 262 -17.55 -10.96 20.62
C THR A 262 -17.59 -10.16 19.33
N HIS A 263 -17.38 -8.85 19.41
CA HIS A 263 -17.45 -7.94 18.25
C HIS A 263 -16.08 -7.61 17.66
N GLY A 264 -14.98 -7.72 18.42
CA GLY A 264 -13.65 -7.42 17.91
C GLY A 264 -12.58 -7.38 19.01
N SER A 265 -11.59 -6.53 18.84
CA SER A 265 -10.52 -6.28 19.81
C SER A 265 -10.71 -4.94 20.52
N TYR A 266 -10.33 -4.88 21.79
CA TYR A 266 -10.25 -3.66 22.60
C TYR A 266 -8.80 -3.44 22.98
N PHE A 267 -8.35 -2.19 22.98
CA PHE A 267 -7.00 -1.82 23.41
C PHE A 267 -6.93 -0.35 23.81
N SER A 268 -5.94 0.01 24.62
CA SER A 268 -5.59 1.40 24.92
C SER A 268 -4.33 1.80 24.16
N LEU A 269 -4.30 2.99 23.56
CA LEU A 269 -3.10 3.60 22.96
C LEU A 269 -2.77 4.89 23.72
N GLY A 270 -1.71 4.84 24.53
CA GLY A 270 -1.54 5.81 25.61
C GLY A 270 -2.76 5.76 26.53
N GLU A 271 -3.32 6.90 26.90
CA GLU A 271 -4.48 7.01 27.81
C GLU A 271 -5.85 6.88 27.11
N THR A 272 -5.89 6.66 25.79
CA THR A 272 -7.16 6.54 25.05
C THR A 272 -7.49 5.09 24.77
N ALA A 273 -8.69 4.66 25.12
CA ALA A 273 -9.23 3.35 24.76
C ALA A 273 -9.89 3.36 23.38
N PHE A 274 -9.69 2.27 22.62
CA PHE A 274 -10.25 2.04 21.30
C PHE A 274 -10.89 0.66 21.17
N GLU A 275 -11.86 0.55 20.26
CA GLU A 275 -12.47 -0.70 19.81
C GLU A 275 -12.29 -0.85 18.30
N LEU A 276 -11.99 -2.07 17.86
CA LEU A 276 -11.72 -2.42 16.48
C LEU A 276 -12.47 -3.73 16.14
N PRO A 277 -13.28 -3.81 15.08
CA PRO A 277 -14.02 -5.04 14.73
C PRO A 277 -13.10 -6.17 14.22
N LEU A 278 -11.83 -5.87 13.98
CA LEU A 278 -10.80 -6.84 13.60
C LEU A 278 -10.21 -7.56 14.83
N ILE A 279 -9.73 -8.77 14.59
CA ILE A 279 -9.21 -9.67 15.62
C ILE A 279 -7.70 -9.87 15.47
N GLY A 280 -7.04 -10.17 16.59
CA GLY A 280 -5.63 -10.49 16.62
C GLY A 280 -4.72 -9.29 16.90
N GLU A 281 -3.62 -9.59 17.59
CA GLU A 281 -2.63 -8.61 18.03
C GLU A 281 -2.04 -7.78 16.86
N PHE A 282 -1.81 -8.42 15.71
CA PHE A 282 -1.32 -7.75 14.51
C PHE A 282 -2.29 -6.69 13.97
N ASN A 283 -3.60 -6.93 14.06
CA ASN A 283 -4.60 -5.94 13.66
C ASN A 283 -4.70 -4.79 14.69
N VAL A 284 -4.51 -5.08 15.97
CA VAL A 284 -4.37 -4.04 17.01
C VAL A 284 -3.15 -3.16 16.74
N ARG A 285 -1.99 -3.73 16.37
CA ARG A 285 -0.83 -2.95 15.93
C ARG A 285 -1.14 -2.09 14.71
N ASN A 286 -1.75 -2.65 13.66
CA ASN A 286 -2.14 -1.91 12.47
C ASN A 286 -3.04 -0.71 12.82
N ALA A 287 -4.02 -0.90 13.70
CA ALA A 287 -4.91 0.16 14.16
C ALA A 287 -4.20 1.20 15.02
N ALA A 288 -3.28 0.78 15.90
CA ALA A 288 -2.47 1.69 16.71
C ALA A 288 -1.57 2.58 15.85
N MET A 289 -0.91 2.03 14.83
CA MET A 289 -0.08 2.80 13.88
C MET A 289 -0.93 3.82 13.12
N ALA A 290 -2.11 3.42 12.64
CA ALA A 290 -3.04 4.32 11.94
C ALA A 290 -3.59 5.43 12.88
N ALA A 291 -3.94 5.09 14.11
CA ALA A 291 -4.42 6.04 15.11
C ALA A 291 -3.33 7.05 15.51
N ALA A 292 -2.09 6.60 15.72
CA ALA A 292 -0.96 7.48 16.00
C ALA A 292 -0.69 8.44 14.82
N ALA A 293 -0.79 7.97 13.57
CA ALA A 293 -0.66 8.84 12.40
C ALA A 293 -1.79 9.87 12.30
N ALA A 294 -3.02 9.47 12.57
CA ALA A 294 -4.15 10.39 12.57
C ALA A 294 -4.02 11.46 13.67
N ARG A 295 -3.56 11.08 14.87
CA ARG A 295 -3.27 12.04 15.97
C ARG A 295 -2.21 13.05 15.58
N PHE A 296 -1.15 12.64 14.88
CA PHE A 296 -0.12 13.55 14.39
C PHE A 296 -0.70 14.66 13.49
N TYR A 297 -1.75 14.34 12.73
CA TYR A 297 -2.49 15.31 11.91
C TYR A 297 -3.67 16.00 12.63
N GLY A 298 -3.78 15.84 13.96
CA GLY A 298 -4.77 16.54 14.78
C GLY A 298 -6.17 15.92 14.76
N VAL A 299 -6.32 14.68 14.30
CA VAL A 299 -7.62 13.99 14.36
C VAL A 299 -7.96 13.66 15.82
N ALA A 300 -9.16 14.07 16.26
CA ALA A 300 -9.62 13.87 17.62
C ALA A 300 -9.83 12.37 17.95
N PRO A 301 -9.55 11.92 19.19
CA PRO A 301 -9.75 10.54 19.62
C PRO A 301 -11.13 9.96 19.32
N GLU A 302 -12.18 10.77 19.45
CA GLU A 302 -13.57 10.35 19.24
C GLU A 302 -13.85 10.05 17.77
N ILE A 303 -13.23 10.81 16.86
CA ILE A 303 -13.30 10.59 15.41
C ILE A 303 -12.53 9.32 15.03
N ILE A 304 -11.34 9.13 15.61
CA ILE A 304 -10.55 7.90 15.41
C ILE A 304 -11.37 6.69 15.86
N GLN A 305 -11.96 6.73 17.05
CA GLN A 305 -12.81 5.65 17.58
C GLN A 305 -14.02 5.36 16.67
N THR A 306 -14.68 6.41 16.17
CA THR A 306 -15.80 6.28 15.22
C THR A 306 -15.35 5.59 13.93
N ALA A 307 -14.19 5.96 13.40
CA ALA A 307 -13.64 5.33 12.21
C ALA A 307 -13.24 3.87 12.44
N LEU A 308 -12.54 3.57 13.54
CA LEU A 308 -12.10 2.21 13.87
C LEU A 308 -13.30 1.27 14.05
N THR A 309 -14.33 1.68 14.77
CA THR A 309 -15.53 0.86 15.00
C THR A 309 -16.38 0.64 13.76
N SER A 310 -16.37 1.59 12.81
CA SER A 310 -17.10 1.48 11.53
C SER A 310 -16.31 0.81 10.41
N PHE A 311 -15.09 0.34 10.67
CA PHE A 311 -14.26 -0.29 9.65
C PHE A 311 -14.80 -1.66 9.25
N GLU A 312 -15.15 -1.83 7.98
CA GLU A 312 -15.78 -3.03 7.43
C GLU A 312 -14.76 -4.07 6.93
N GLY A 313 -13.46 -3.77 7.06
CA GLY A 313 -12.40 -4.65 6.60
C GLY A 313 -12.05 -4.46 5.13
N ILE A 314 -11.23 -5.39 4.63
CA ILE A 314 -10.65 -5.36 3.30
C ILE A 314 -10.93 -6.71 2.65
N ALA A 315 -11.28 -6.70 1.36
CA ALA A 315 -11.45 -7.94 0.62
C ALA A 315 -10.21 -8.84 0.76
N ARG A 316 -10.44 -10.14 1.03
CA ARG A 316 -9.42 -11.17 1.23
C ARG A 316 -8.49 -10.95 2.44
N ARG A 317 -8.93 -10.22 3.47
CA ARG A 317 -8.22 -10.08 4.76
C ARG A 317 -9.16 -10.49 5.88
N GLN A 318 -9.05 -11.73 6.36
CA GLN A 318 -9.99 -12.37 7.27
C GLN A 318 -11.48 -12.18 6.85
N GLU A 319 -11.73 -12.21 5.54
CA GLU A 319 -13.04 -11.91 4.98
C GLU A 319 -13.99 -13.10 5.15
N VAL A 320 -15.08 -12.93 5.87
CA VAL A 320 -16.15 -13.94 5.91
C VAL A 320 -16.87 -13.95 4.55
N ARG A 321 -16.66 -15.03 3.79
CA ARG A 321 -17.28 -15.24 2.47
C ARG A 321 -18.72 -15.74 2.56
N GLY A 322 -19.08 -16.34 3.70
CA GLY A 322 -20.41 -16.83 3.99
C GLY A 322 -20.38 -18.02 4.93
N GLU A 323 -21.58 -18.48 5.29
CA GLU A 323 -21.77 -19.68 6.09
C GLU A 323 -22.72 -20.64 5.38
N ALA A 324 -22.35 -21.91 5.32
CA ALA A 324 -23.22 -22.96 4.78
C ALA A 324 -23.16 -24.20 5.67
N ARG A 325 -24.33 -24.71 6.08
CA ARG A 325 -24.45 -25.93 6.91
C ARG A 325 -23.60 -25.88 8.18
N GLY A 326 -23.54 -24.71 8.83
CA GLY A 326 -22.75 -24.49 10.06
C GLY A 326 -21.25 -24.36 9.84
N VAL A 327 -20.79 -24.22 8.60
CA VAL A 327 -19.37 -23.99 8.25
C VAL A 327 -19.21 -22.57 7.72
N THR A 328 -18.47 -21.75 8.47
CA THR A 328 -18.06 -20.40 8.05
C THR A 328 -16.83 -20.50 7.14
N VAL A 329 -16.90 -19.89 5.96
CA VAL A 329 -15.77 -19.80 5.02
C VAL A 329 -15.13 -18.43 5.17
N ILE A 330 -13.82 -18.42 5.42
CA ILE A 330 -13.03 -17.20 5.61
C ILE A 330 -11.90 -17.18 4.57
N ASP A 331 -11.78 -16.08 3.84
CA ASP A 331 -10.72 -15.85 2.84
C ASP A 331 -9.66 -14.89 3.41
N ASP A 332 -8.39 -15.28 3.30
CA ASP A 332 -7.26 -14.50 3.79
C ASP A 332 -6.07 -14.56 2.81
N PHE A 333 -5.38 -13.43 2.65
CA PHE A 333 -4.26 -13.27 1.73
C PHE A 333 -2.90 -13.65 2.34
N GLY A 334 -2.84 -14.00 3.64
CA GLY A 334 -1.60 -14.38 4.31
C GLY A 334 -0.89 -15.53 3.59
N HIS A 335 0.33 -15.28 3.11
CA HIS A 335 1.17 -16.25 2.42
C HIS A 335 2.49 -16.50 3.15
N HIS A 336 2.99 -15.51 3.89
CA HIS A 336 4.17 -15.66 4.73
C HIS A 336 3.86 -16.48 6.00
N PRO A 337 4.77 -17.35 6.48
CA PRO A 337 4.54 -18.17 7.66
C PRO A 337 4.12 -17.38 8.91
N THR A 338 4.68 -16.19 9.12
CA THR A 338 4.28 -15.30 10.22
C THR A 338 2.81 -14.89 10.10
N ALA A 339 2.41 -14.37 8.93
CA ALA A 339 1.02 -13.97 8.68
C ALA A 339 0.02 -15.14 8.84
N ILE A 340 0.37 -16.33 8.33
CA ILE A 340 -0.47 -17.53 8.48
C ILE A 340 -0.65 -17.88 9.96
N ARG A 341 0.44 -17.93 10.73
CA ARG A 341 0.42 -18.25 12.17
C ARG A 341 -0.42 -17.25 12.97
N GLU A 342 -0.29 -15.96 12.67
CA GLU A 342 -1.04 -14.90 13.33
C GLU A 342 -2.53 -14.94 12.99
N THR A 343 -2.88 -15.14 11.72
CA THR A 343 -4.26 -15.32 11.27
C THR A 343 -4.91 -16.52 11.96
N LEU A 344 -4.24 -17.68 12.00
CA LEU A 344 -4.78 -18.88 12.66
C LEU A 344 -4.96 -18.68 14.16
N SER A 345 -4.03 -17.99 14.82
CA SER A 345 -4.13 -17.66 16.24
C SER A 345 -5.33 -16.74 16.51
N ALA A 346 -5.50 -15.69 15.71
CA ALA A 346 -6.63 -14.78 15.82
C ALA A 346 -7.98 -15.49 15.61
N LEU A 347 -8.08 -16.35 14.59
CA LEU A 347 -9.30 -17.10 14.31
C LEU A 347 -9.71 -18.05 15.44
N ARG A 348 -8.74 -18.64 16.15
CA ARG A 348 -9.03 -19.46 17.34
C ARG A 348 -9.66 -18.66 18.47
N TYR A 349 -9.26 -17.40 18.65
CA TYR A 349 -9.89 -16.52 19.63
C TYR A 349 -11.30 -16.12 19.22
N ARG A 350 -11.53 -15.83 17.94
CA ARG A 350 -12.85 -15.41 17.45
C ARG A 350 -13.89 -16.52 17.45
N TYR A 351 -13.46 -17.75 17.20
CA TYR A 351 -14.35 -18.92 17.11
C TYR A 351 -13.96 -19.99 18.15
N PRO A 352 -14.12 -19.70 19.44
CA PRO A 352 -13.74 -20.64 20.49
C PRO A 352 -14.58 -21.92 20.39
N GLY A 353 -13.94 -23.08 20.48
CA GLY A 353 -14.60 -24.38 20.39
C GLY A 353 -14.96 -24.82 18.96
N HIS A 354 -14.80 -23.98 17.94
CA HIS A 354 -14.94 -24.40 16.55
C HIS A 354 -13.70 -25.16 16.07
N ARG A 355 -13.90 -26.14 15.19
CA ARG A 355 -12.81 -26.82 14.50
C ARG A 355 -12.33 -25.98 13.32
N LEU A 356 -11.07 -25.54 13.36
CA LEU A 356 -10.46 -24.73 12.31
C LEU A 356 -9.84 -25.62 11.22
N TRP A 357 -10.21 -25.38 9.96
CA TRP A 357 -9.65 -26.02 8.77
C TRP A 357 -8.87 -24.99 7.97
N ALA A 358 -7.59 -25.24 7.73
CA ALA A 358 -6.76 -24.38 6.87
C ALA A 358 -6.61 -25.04 5.50
N ILE A 359 -7.08 -24.36 4.46
CA ILE A 359 -6.85 -24.75 3.06
C ILE A 359 -5.83 -23.76 2.53
N PHE A 360 -4.62 -24.25 2.25
CA PHE A 360 -3.50 -23.40 1.85
C PHE A 360 -3.09 -23.70 0.40
N GLU A 361 -3.03 -22.65 -0.41
CA GLU A 361 -2.43 -22.66 -1.75
C GLU A 361 -1.04 -22.00 -1.65
N PRO A 362 0.07 -22.74 -1.74
CA PRO A 362 1.39 -22.15 -1.80
C PRO A 362 1.51 -21.33 -3.09
N ARG A 363 1.71 -20.03 -2.96
CA ARG A 363 2.03 -19.15 -4.09
C ARG A 363 3.51 -18.81 -4.04
N SER A 364 4.26 -19.31 -5.01
CA SER A 364 5.54 -18.71 -5.40
C SER A 364 5.25 -17.69 -6.51
N ASN A 365 6.05 -16.63 -6.59
CA ASN A 365 6.08 -15.75 -7.76
C ASN A 365 6.54 -16.61 -8.96
N THR A 366 5.60 -17.18 -9.69
CA THR A 366 5.79 -17.93 -10.96
C THR A 366 4.80 -17.45 -11.98
#